data_AF-A0A9C7UKM5-F1
#
_entry.id   AF-A0A9C7UKM5-F1
#
_cell.length_a   1.000
_cell.length_b   1.000
_cell.length_c   1.000
_cell.angle_alpha   90.00
_cell.angle_beta   90.00
_cell.angle_gamma   90.00
#
_symmetry.space_group_name_H-M   'P 1'
#
loop_
_entity.id
_entity.type
_entity.pdbx_description
1 polymer ?
#
loop_
_entity_poly.entity_id
_entity_poly.type
_entity_poly.pdbx_seq_one_letter_code
_entity_poly.pdbx_strand_id
1 'polypeptide(L)'
;MMINHPMKGSPDIANYASLTAFGRFAYCDEVANAVLFVASDEASYMTGSIVMVDGGASAMQPSHTQLTEGREHYLRTYGAPSA
;
A
#
# COMPACT_ATOMS: atom_id res chain seq x y z
N MET A 1 9.41 -5.95 8.59
CA MET A 1 8.06 -5.56 8.14
C MET A 1 7.42 -4.70 9.21
N MET A 2 6.95 -3.49 8.88
CA MET A 2 6.34 -2.52 9.81
C MET A 2 4.86 -2.86 10.04
N ILE A 3 4.57 -3.87 10.87
CA ILE A 3 3.20 -4.35 11.11
C ILE A 3 2.49 -3.60 12.27
N ASN A 4 3.23 -2.82 13.07
CA ASN A 4 2.69 -2.28 14.33
C ASN A 4 2.36 -0.77 14.32
N HIS A 5 2.02 -0.20 13.17
CA HIS A 5 1.72 1.22 13.06
C HIS A 5 0.19 1.49 13.02
N PRO A 6 -0.35 2.36 13.89
CA PRO A 6 -1.78 2.69 13.85
C PRO A 6 -2.10 3.52 12.59
N MET A 7 -2.83 2.93 11.63
CA MET A 7 -3.12 3.53 10.31
C MET A 7 -4.40 4.38 10.27
N LYS A 8 -5.14 4.55 11.36
CA LYS A 8 -6.39 5.32 11.36
C LYS A 8 -6.22 6.60 12.18
N GLY A 9 -6.36 7.75 11.53
CA GLY A 9 -6.20 9.08 12.13
C GLY A 9 -4.76 9.51 12.41
N SER A 10 -3.73 8.72 12.04
CA SER A 10 -2.33 9.11 12.20
C SER A 10 -1.85 10.00 11.05
N PRO A 11 -0.87 10.90 11.29
CA PRO A 11 -0.23 11.69 10.24
C PRO A 11 0.40 10.84 9.13
N ASP A 12 0.74 9.59 9.43
CA ASP A 12 1.45 8.69 8.52
C ASP A 12 0.60 8.09 7.40
N ILE A 13 -0.73 8.21 7.44
CA ILE A 13 -1.62 7.74 6.36
C ILE A 13 -1.24 8.38 5.02
N ALA A 14 -0.94 9.68 5.02
CA ALA A 14 -0.52 10.40 3.83
C ALA A 14 0.85 9.92 3.33
N ASN A 15 1.78 9.64 4.25
CA ASN A 15 3.10 9.11 3.91
C ASN A 15 2.98 7.73 3.26
N TYR A 16 2.16 6.83 3.82
CA TYR A 16 1.94 5.51 3.23
C TYR A 16 1.17 5.56 1.91
N ALA A 17 0.19 6.43 1.79
CA ALA A 17 -0.52 6.67 0.54
C ALA A 17 0.43 7.11 -0.59
N SER A 18 1.47 7.90 -0.27
CA SER A 18 2.50 8.32 -1.23
C SER A 18 3.34 7.17 -1.80
N LEU A 19 3.32 6.00 -1.15
CA LEU A 19 4.00 4.80 -1.65
C LEU A 19 3.22 4.10 -2.76
N THR A 20 2.01 4.57 -3.08
CA THR A 20 1.25 4.14 -4.26
C THR A 20 1.46 5.14 -5.39
N ALA A 21 1.36 4.70 -6.65
CA ALA A 21 1.45 5.59 -7.81
C ALA A 21 0.31 6.61 -7.86
N PHE A 22 -0.82 6.31 -7.21
CA PHE A 22 -1.96 7.21 -7.13
C PHE A 22 -1.89 8.19 -5.95
N GLY A 23 -0.91 8.07 -5.04
CA GLY A 23 -0.80 8.92 -3.86
C GLY A 23 -1.98 8.79 -2.89
N ARG A 24 -2.75 7.70 -2.96
CA ARG A 24 -3.92 7.42 -2.12
C ARG A 24 -4.12 5.92 -1.93
N PHE A 25 -4.83 5.56 -0.86
CA PHE A 25 -5.34 4.19 -0.74
C PHE A 25 -6.49 3.94 -1.71
N ALA A 26 -6.70 2.66 -2.02
CA ALA A 26 -7.87 2.20 -2.75
C ALA A 26 -9.13 2.41 -1.91
N TYR A 27 -10.24 2.76 -2.56
CA TYR A 27 -11.57 2.68 -1.98
C TYR A 27 -12.06 1.23 -1.94
N CYS A 28 -12.99 0.93 -1.04
CA CYS A 28 -13.57 -0.42 -0.94
C CYS A 28 -14.16 -0.91 -2.26
N ASP A 29 -14.82 -0.01 -3.01
CA ASP A 29 -15.45 -0.34 -4.29
C ASP A 29 -14.43 -0.72 -5.36
N GLU A 30 -13.22 -0.16 -5.33
CA GLU A 30 -12.16 -0.52 -6.29
C GLU A 30 -11.68 -1.95 -6.08
N VAL A 31 -11.57 -2.38 -4.82
CA VAL A 31 -11.23 -3.78 -4.49
C VAL A 31 -12.41 -4.71 -4.79
N ALA A 32 -13.64 -4.31 -4.44
CA ALA A 32 -14.83 -5.10 -4.69
C ALA A 32 -15.05 -5.36 -6.19
N ASN A 33 -14.82 -4.35 -7.04
CA ASN A 33 -14.94 -4.49 -8.50
C ASN A 33 -13.89 -5.45 -9.07
N ALA A 34 -12.65 -5.45 -8.56
CA ALA A 34 -11.64 -6.41 -8.98
C ALA A 34 -12.01 -7.85 -8.58
N VAL A 35 -12.54 -8.04 -7.38
CA VAL A 35 -13.06 -9.35 -6.92
C VAL A 35 -14.24 -9.79 -7.79
N LEU A 36 -15.18 -8.87 -8.09
CA LEU A 36 -16.32 -9.15 -8.94
C LEU A 36 -15.90 -9.63 -10.33
N PHE A 37 -14.92 -8.96 -10.95
CA PHE A 37 -14.37 -9.38 -12.23
C PHE A 37 -13.72 -10.77 -12.17
N VAL A 38 -12.89 -11.05 -11.16
CA VAL A 38 -12.23 -12.37 -11.05
C VAL A 38 -13.24 -13.49 -10.77
N ALA A 39 -14.37 -13.17 -10.15
CA ALA A 39 -15.44 -14.12 -9.87
C ALA A 39 -16.43 -14.31 -11.02
N SER A 40 -16.37 -13.49 -12.08
CA SER A 40 -17.34 -13.49 -13.17
C SER A 40 -16.92 -14.38 -14.34
N ASP A 41 -17.84 -14.58 -15.29
CA ASP A 41 -17.62 -15.41 -16.48
C ASP A 41 -16.54 -14.81 -17.41
N GLU A 42 -16.30 -13.50 -17.33
CA GLU A 42 -15.24 -12.79 -18.04
C GLU A 42 -13.84 -13.29 -17.64
N ALA A 43 -13.69 -13.83 -16.43
CA ALA A 43 -12.44 -14.42 -15.94
C ALA A 43 -12.42 -15.97 -16.06
N SER A 44 -13.30 -16.58 -16.86
CA SER A 44 -13.49 -18.04 -16.96
C SER A 44 -12.25 -18.89 -17.25
N TYR A 45 -11.16 -18.30 -17.75
CA TYR A 45 -9.89 -18.99 -17.99
C TYR A 45 -8.71 -18.45 -17.17
N MET A 46 -8.97 -17.55 -16.22
CA MET A 46 -7.98 -17.03 -15.30
C MET A 46 -7.89 -17.91 -14.06
N THR A 47 -6.75 -18.55 -13.85
CA THR A 47 -6.48 -19.34 -12.63
C THR A 47 -5.00 -19.29 -12.27
N GLY A 48 -4.66 -19.57 -11.01
CA GLY A 48 -3.29 -19.63 -10.50
C GLY A 48 -2.51 -18.30 -10.49
N SER A 49 -3.18 -17.18 -10.83
CA SER A 49 -2.56 -15.86 -10.96
C SER A 49 -2.91 -14.95 -9.79
N ILE A 50 -1.99 -14.06 -9.42
CA ILE A 50 -2.22 -13.01 -8.42
C ILE A 50 -2.72 -11.76 -9.14
N VAL A 51 -3.89 -11.25 -8.76
CA VAL A 51 -4.42 -9.97 -9.25
C VAL A 51 -4.13 -8.89 -8.21
N MET A 52 -3.17 -8.01 -8.53
CA MET A 52 -2.74 -6.94 -7.61
C MET A 52 -3.70 -5.75 -7.67
N VAL A 53 -4.17 -5.32 -6.48
CA VAL A 53 -5.00 -4.12 -6.30
C VAL A 53 -4.35 -3.22 -5.25
N ASP A 54 -3.16 -2.69 -5.57
CA ASP A 54 -2.28 -2.01 -4.60
C ASP A 54 -1.91 -0.58 -5.01
N GLY A 55 -2.60 -0.01 -6.01
CA GLY A 55 -2.30 1.33 -6.53
C GLY A 55 -0.89 1.45 -7.13
N GLY A 56 -0.26 0.34 -7.52
CA GLY A 56 1.07 0.32 -8.13
C GLY A 56 2.23 0.26 -7.11
N ALA A 57 1.95 0.14 -5.82
CA ALA A 57 2.98 0.13 -4.78
C ALA A 57 4.06 -0.95 -5.00
N SER A 58 3.67 -2.14 -5.47
CA SER A 58 4.61 -3.24 -5.73
C SER A 58 5.50 -3.03 -6.96
N ALA A 59 5.11 -2.12 -7.86
CA ALA A 59 5.86 -1.81 -9.07
C ALA A 59 6.71 -0.53 -8.93
N MET A 60 6.52 0.24 -7.85
CA MET A 60 7.28 1.46 -7.61
C MET A 60 8.57 1.16 -6.84
N GLN A 61 9.68 1.74 -7.31
CA GLN A 61 10.84 1.93 -6.44
C GLN A 61 10.60 3.18 -5.59
N PRO A 62 10.77 3.10 -4.26
CA PRO A 62 10.70 4.28 -3.42
C PRO A 62 11.80 5.25 -3.86
N SER A 63 11.44 6.52 -4.04
CA SER A 63 12.43 7.56 -4.31
C SER A 63 13.42 7.70 -3.14
N HIS A 64 14.62 8.21 -3.41
CA HIS A 64 15.62 8.47 -2.37
C HIS A 64 15.04 9.29 -1.21
N THR A 65 14.25 10.32 -1.53
CA THR A 65 13.52 11.15 -0.56
C THR A 65 12.57 10.32 0.32
N GLN A 66 11.77 9.43 -0.26
CA GLN A 66 10.87 8.56 0.50
C GLN A 66 11.62 7.61 1.44
N LEU A 67 12.81 7.14 1.05
CA LEU A 67 13.66 6.27 1.88
C LEU A 67 14.34 7.02 3.01
N THR A 68 14.87 8.22 2.75
CA THR A 68 15.64 8.98 3.75
C THR A 68 14.73 9.77 4.67
N GLU A 69 13.81 10.57 4.13
CA GLU A 69 12.93 11.42 4.93
C GLU A 69 11.88 10.58 5.66
N GLY A 70 11.33 9.54 5.02
CA GLY A 70 10.42 8.60 5.67
C GLY A 70 11.07 7.89 6.85
N ARG A 71 12.33 7.48 6.72
CA ARG A 71 13.11 6.85 7.82
C ARG A 71 13.38 7.83 8.96
N GLU A 72 13.81 9.05 8.66
CA GLU A 72 14.09 10.06 9.70
C GLU A 72 12.80 10.48 10.43
N HIS A 73 11.69 10.64 9.70
CA HIS A 73 10.37 10.88 10.31
C HIS A 73 9.99 9.73 11.24
N TYR A 74 10.09 8.49 10.76
CA TYR A 74 9.77 7.32 11.56
C TYR A 74 10.60 7.22 12.84
N LEU A 75 11.92 7.36 12.75
CA LEU A 75 12.82 7.28 13.90
C LEU A 75 12.56 8.40 14.91
N ARG A 76 12.18 9.60 14.45
CA ARG A 76 11.79 10.72 15.31
C ARG A 76 10.47 10.45 16.04
N THR A 77 9.48 9.90 15.35
CA THR A 77 8.13 9.72 15.88
C THR A 77 8.02 8.47 16.77
N TYR A 78 8.72 7.38 16.42
CA TYR A 78 8.57 6.07 17.07
C TYR A 78 9.82 5.56 17.78
N GLY A 79 10.95 6.24 17.63
CA GLY A 79 12.24 5.76 18.13
C GLY A 79 12.79 4.59 17.31
N ALA A 80 14.02 4.17 17.63
CA ALA A 80 14.58 2.94 17.07
C ALA A 80 13.81 1.74 17.64
N PRO A 81 13.51 0.70 16.84
CA PRO A 81 12.93 -0.54 17.35
C PRO A 81 13.83 -1.10 18.46
N SER A 82 13.27 -1.47 19.61
CA SER A 82 13.99 -2.28 20.58
C SER A 82 14.36 -3.61 19.91
N ALA A 83 15.64 -3.96 19.95
CA ALA A 83 16.16 -5.22 19.43
C ALA A 83 15.50 -6.43 20.11
#